data_AF-A0A952KE28-F1
#
_entry.id   AF-A0A952KE28-F1
#
_cell.length_a   1.000
_cell.length_b   1.000
_cell.length_c   1.000
_cell.angle_alpha   90.00
_cell.angle_beta   90.00
_cell.angle_gamma   90.00
#
_symmetry.space_group_name_H-M   'P 1'
#
loop_
_entity.id
_entity.type
_entity.pdbx_description
1 polymer ?
#
loop_
_entity_poly.entity_id
_entity_poly.type
_entity_poly.pdbx_seq_one_letter_code
_entity_poly.pdbx_strand_id
1 'polypeptide(L)'
;MVEDDPFADPPDTDRTVIRPRPGGVRPAAVVGEGADGERTIAPRVVAPRSRLAAGLPDGPAGVVPLAPTGLNAVTQAAAPLLALAVRLKNRAVHRDVPVLRERVVAEIRSFERTALAAGASAEAIRAARYGLCATIDDLVLNTPWGSQSLWTKQSMVSTFYNETWGGERFFDILDHLMKDPERTLEILELYYVCLSLGFEGRYRLDARGPAKLAEIRDSLYRAIRRLRGEREAALSPHWKGVAAERRPLGRIVPLWVIGAATGAVLVGAFFAFRWFLDAALDPAMAAAAQAPPLGPVVIERSAPVEPPPAPPPPKVVVESSGIRLKKFLEPEIKEGLVSVTEDQQSVRVRINGSDLFASASDTVTPKRLSILNRIGEALKTEPGQVVIEGHTDSQRIRSARFGSNTELSLARANTVMKIFEQIVGTGRFSVEAKGDSEPLVTPDTTPEARAQNRRVEVILIKPTGG
;
A
#
# COMPACT_ATOMS: atom_id res chain seq x y z
N MET A 1 -53.68 -19.33 4.90
CA MET A 1 -52.30 -19.66 5.29
C MET A 1 -51.73 -18.40 5.92
N VAL A 2 -51.47 -18.54 7.22
CA VAL A 2 -50.69 -17.71 8.16
C VAL A 2 -49.40 -17.20 7.47
N GLU A 3 -48.90 -15.98 7.65
CA GLU A 3 -48.37 -15.37 8.89
C GLU A 3 -48.33 -13.83 8.75
N ASP A 4 -49.01 -13.12 9.66
CA ASP A 4 -48.65 -11.77 10.10
C ASP A 4 -47.56 -11.99 11.18
N ASP A 5 -46.29 -11.71 10.88
CA ASP A 5 -45.20 -11.83 11.84
C ASP A 5 -44.96 -10.47 12.54
N PRO A 6 -45.31 -10.31 13.82
CA PRO A 6 -45.12 -9.08 14.58
C PRO A 6 -43.65 -8.83 15.00
N PHE A 7 -42.69 -9.66 14.55
CA PHE A 7 -41.26 -9.55 14.87
C PHE A 7 -40.36 -9.28 13.66
N ALA A 8 -40.91 -8.90 12.50
CA ALA A 8 -40.10 -8.52 11.34
C ALA A 8 -39.37 -7.18 11.58
N ASP A 9 -38.04 -7.21 11.61
CA ASP A 9 -37.20 -6.01 11.73
C ASP A 9 -37.40 -5.07 10.52
N PRO A 10 -37.50 -3.73 10.74
CA PRO A 10 -37.64 -2.77 9.65
C PRO A 10 -36.35 -2.67 8.81
N PRO A 11 -36.44 -2.37 7.50
CA PRO A 11 -35.27 -2.29 6.63
C PRO A 11 -34.34 -1.15 7.05
N ASP A 12 -33.12 -1.55 7.41
CA ASP A 12 -31.98 -0.74 7.82
C ASP A 12 -31.74 0.46 6.88
N THR A 13 -31.99 1.67 7.38
CA THR A 13 -31.94 2.91 6.59
C THR A 13 -30.65 3.72 6.81
N ASP A 14 -29.67 3.21 7.57
CA ASP A 14 -28.44 3.95 7.87
C ASP A 14 -27.30 3.65 6.86
N ARG A 15 -27.47 4.13 5.62
CA ARG A 15 -26.31 4.32 4.73
C ARG A 15 -25.59 5.62 5.10
N THR A 16 -24.46 5.50 5.80
CA THR A 16 -23.55 6.62 6.05
C THR A 16 -22.92 7.08 4.73
N VAL A 17 -23.42 8.19 4.16
CA VAL A 17 -22.85 8.83 2.96
C VAL A 17 -21.79 9.84 3.37
N ILE A 18 -20.51 9.51 3.15
CA ILE A 18 -19.40 10.43 3.35
C ILE A 18 -19.35 11.41 2.17
N ARG A 19 -19.73 12.68 2.38
CA ARG A 19 -19.51 13.77 1.43
C ARG A 19 -18.15 14.44 1.71
N PRO A 20 -17.22 14.50 0.74
CA PRO A 20 -16.05 15.36 0.87
C PRO A 20 -16.45 16.83 0.64
N ARG A 21 -16.00 17.73 1.51
CA ARG A 21 -16.09 19.19 1.31
C ARG A 21 -14.92 19.66 0.44
N PRO A 22 -15.16 20.34 -0.69
CA PRO A 22 -14.10 20.98 -1.48
C PRO A 22 -13.84 22.38 -0.91
N GLY A 23 -12.61 22.67 -0.49
CA GLY A 23 -12.26 24.00 0.01
C GLY A 23 -11.15 24.01 1.05
N GLY A 24 -10.03 23.34 0.78
CA GLY A 24 -8.79 23.48 1.55
C GLY A 24 -7.81 24.34 0.78
N VAL A 25 -7.77 25.64 1.06
CA VAL A 25 -6.77 26.57 0.53
C VAL A 25 -5.39 26.17 1.06
N ARG A 26 -4.46 25.86 0.15
CA ARG A 26 -3.03 25.71 0.47
C ARG A 26 -2.43 27.09 0.76
N PRO A 27 -1.72 27.31 1.87
CA PRO A 27 -0.85 28.47 1.99
C PRO A 27 0.42 28.26 1.16
N ALA A 28 0.73 29.25 0.32
CA ALA A 28 1.98 29.35 -0.42
C ALA A 28 3.16 29.50 0.55
N ALA A 29 4.23 28.72 0.33
CA ALA A 29 5.49 28.89 1.03
C ALA A 29 6.27 30.05 0.40
N VAL A 30 6.52 31.09 1.19
CA VAL A 30 7.39 32.22 0.88
C VAL A 30 8.84 31.75 1.00
N VAL A 31 9.63 31.99 -0.06
CA VAL A 31 11.08 31.82 -0.10
C VAL A 31 11.73 32.99 0.66
N GLY A 32 12.67 32.69 1.54
CA GLY A 32 13.55 33.66 2.16
C GLY A 32 14.96 33.10 2.27
N GLU A 33 15.83 33.56 1.38
CA GLU A 33 17.29 33.45 1.49
C GLU A 33 17.80 34.31 2.65
N GLY A 34 18.83 33.81 3.34
CA GLY A 34 19.56 34.53 4.37
C GLY A 34 20.75 33.71 4.84
N ALA A 35 21.90 34.00 4.25
CA ALA A 35 23.20 33.56 4.71
C ALA A 35 23.51 34.18 6.08
N ASP A 36 24.12 33.41 6.97
CA ASP A 36 25.41 33.71 7.59
C ASP A 36 25.75 32.64 8.64
N GLY A 37 26.99 32.18 8.57
CA GLY A 37 27.46 31.01 9.29
C GLY A 37 27.84 31.33 10.73
N GLU A 38 27.41 30.46 11.64
CA GLU A 38 28.11 30.25 12.90
C GLU A 38 27.95 28.78 13.33
N ARG A 39 29.05 28.19 13.80
CA ARG A 39 29.20 26.76 14.07
C ARG A 39 28.31 26.31 15.24
N THR A 40 27.31 25.47 14.97
CA THR A 40 26.49 24.82 16.00
C THR A 40 27.28 23.77 16.77
N ILE A 41 27.67 24.09 18.01
CA ILE A 41 28.00 23.07 19.01
C ILE A 41 26.66 22.44 19.43
N ALA A 42 26.48 21.16 19.13
CA ALA A 42 25.27 20.42 19.51
C ALA A 42 25.11 20.43 21.05
N PRO A 43 24.00 20.94 21.61
CA PRO A 43 23.74 20.74 23.02
C PRO A 43 23.44 19.25 23.21
N ARG A 44 24.21 18.61 24.10
CA ARG A 44 23.98 17.26 24.57
C ARG A 44 22.57 17.20 25.17
N VAL A 45 21.60 16.67 24.42
CA VAL A 45 20.25 16.41 24.91
C VAL A 45 20.36 15.29 25.94
N VAL A 46 20.51 15.67 27.21
CA VAL A 46 20.16 14.80 28.32
C VAL A 46 18.65 14.65 28.23
N ALA A 47 18.18 13.48 27.82
CA ALA A 47 16.76 13.14 27.89
C ALA A 47 16.25 13.51 29.30
N PRO A 48 15.14 14.26 29.44
CA PRO A 48 14.56 14.46 30.74
C PRO A 48 14.11 13.08 31.22
N ARG A 49 14.90 12.48 32.11
CA ARG A 49 14.43 11.40 32.97
C ARG A 49 13.15 11.94 33.60
N SER A 50 12.05 11.25 33.35
CA SER A 50 10.77 11.46 34.00
C SER A 50 11.00 11.60 35.51
N ARG A 51 11.02 12.83 36.03
CA ARG A 51 10.95 13.10 37.47
C ARG A 51 9.50 12.95 37.94
N LEU A 52 8.90 11.81 37.64
CA LEU A 52 7.59 11.44 38.20
C LEU A 52 7.75 10.60 39.49
N ALA A 53 8.96 10.53 40.03
CA ALA A 53 9.25 9.74 41.23
C ALA A 53 10.33 10.38 42.15
N ALA A 54 10.37 11.71 42.25
CA ALA A 54 11.25 12.36 43.23
C ALA A 54 10.56 13.59 43.83
N GLY A 55 10.01 13.41 45.04
CA GLY A 55 9.55 14.49 45.91
C GLY A 55 8.05 14.71 45.92
N LEU A 56 7.28 13.74 46.42
CA LEU A 56 6.04 14.08 47.13
C LEU A 56 6.47 14.54 48.53
N PRO A 57 6.24 15.79 48.94
CA PRO A 57 6.42 16.17 50.34
C PRO A 57 5.37 15.41 51.17
N ASP A 58 5.85 14.63 52.15
CA ASP A 58 5.03 14.01 53.19
C ASP A 58 4.39 15.12 54.04
N GLY A 59 3.23 15.58 53.62
CA GLY A 59 2.38 16.53 54.32
C GLY A 59 0.90 16.14 54.16
N PRO A 60 0.04 16.43 55.15
CA PRO A 60 -1.32 15.90 55.18
C PRO A 60 -2.10 16.40 53.96
N ALA A 61 -2.49 15.45 53.09
CA ALA A 61 -3.45 15.60 51.98
C ALA A 61 -3.59 17.03 51.43
N GLY A 62 -2.50 17.57 50.89
CA GLY A 62 -2.50 18.84 50.20
C GLY A 62 -3.31 18.73 48.92
N VAL A 63 -4.51 19.28 48.91
CA VAL A 63 -5.28 19.59 47.70
C VAL A 63 -4.32 20.31 46.76
N VAL A 64 -3.93 19.66 45.66
CA VAL A 64 -3.24 20.34 44.56
C VAL A 64 -4.16 21.50 44.17
N PRO A 65 -3.75 22.78 44.35
CA PRO A 65 -4.59 23.88 43.93
C PRO A 65 -4.78 23.72 42.43
N LEU A 66 -6.01 23.41 42.00
CA LEU A 66 -6.35 23.43 40.59
C LEU A 66 -5.92 24.81 40.09
N ALA A 67 -5.03 24.86 39.10
CA ALA A 67 -4.64 26.12 38.48
C ALA A 67 -5.91 26.91 38.12
N PRO A 68 -5.91 28.25 38.25
CA PRO A 68 -7.00 29.12 37.82
C PRO A 68 -7.60 28.80 36.44
N THR A 69 -8.59 27.90 36.36
CA THR A 69 -9.24 27.52 35.09
C THR A 69 -10.43 28.42 34.74
N GLY A 70 -10.61 29.53 35.45
CA GLY A 70 -11.72 30.45 35.24
C GLY A 70 -11.57 31.29 33.97
N LEU A 71 -12.69 31.61 33.33
CA LEU A 71 -12.76 32.52 32.18
C LEU A 71 -12.24 33.93 32.50
N ASN A 72 -12.39 34.33 33.76
CA ASN A 72 -11.95 35.60 34.35
C ASN A 72 -11.84 35.45 35.88
N ALA A 73 -11.29 36.47 36.55
CA ALA A 73 -11.06 36.47 38.00
C ALA A 73 -12.36 36.32 38.81
N VAL A 74 -13.43 37.02 38.44
CA VAL A 74 -14.72 36.99 39.14
C VAL A 74 -15.39 35.61 39.06
N THR A 75 -15.42 35.02 37.87
CA THR A 75 -16.01 33.71 37.59
C THR A 75 -15.17 32.60 38.24
N GLN A 76 -13.85 32.77 38.29
CA GLN A 76 -12.99 31.87 39.03
C GLN A 76 -13.26 31.92 40.54
N ALA A 77 -13.39 33.11 41.12
CA ALA A 77 -13.77 33.27 42.52
C ALA A 77 -15.15 32.67 42.81
N ALA A 78 -16.06 32.69 41.84
CA ALA A 78 -17.39 32.11 41.94
C ALA A 78 -17.45 30.59 41.76
N ALA A 79 -16.37 29.95 41.31
CA ALA A 79 -16.37 28.53 40.94
C ALA A 79 -16.88 27.58 42.05
N PRO A 80 -16.51 27.75 43.35
CA PRO A 80 -17.05 26.93 44.44
C PRO A 80 -18.57 27.02 44.57
N LEU A 81 -19.14 28.22 44.44
CA LEU A 81 -20.58 28.46 44.50
C LEU A 81 -21.31 27.87 43.30
N LEU A 82 -20.75 27.99 42.10
CA LEU A 82 -21.31 27.40 40.88
C LEU A 82 -21.30 25.86 40.95
N ALA A 83 -20.22 25.26 41.43
CA ALA A 83 -20.13 23.82 41.65
C ALA A 83 -21.14 23.34 42.72
N LEU A 84 -21.30 24.11 43.79
CA LEU A 84 -22.31 23.86 44.81
C LEU A 84 -23.73 23.95 44.24
N ALA A 85 -24.02 24.95 43.42
CA ALA A 85 -25.32 25.13 42.76
C ALA A 85 -25.71 23.92 41.89
N VAL A 86 -24.78 23.39 41.09
CA VAL A 86 -24.99 22.18 40.29
C VAL A 86 -25.26 20.95 41.17
N ARG A 87 -24.50 20.79 42.26
CA ARG A 87 -24.71 19.69 43.20
C ARG A 87 -26.07 19.76 43.90
N LEU A 88 -26.55 20.96 44.22
CA LEU A 88 -27.86 21.16 44.83
C LEU A 88 -28.99 20.88 43.86
N LYS A 89 -28.89 21.35 42.61
CA LYS A 89 -29.86 21.09 41.55
C LYS A 89 -30.13 19.58 41.35
N ASN A 90 -29.08 18.77 41.44
CA ASN A 90 -29.14 17.34 41.18
C ASN A 90 -29.43 16.48 42.44
N ARG A 91 -29.76 17.08 43.59
CA ARG A 91 -30.10 16.33 44.81
C ARG A 91 -31.61 16.20 45.01
N ALA A 92 -32.07 14.96 45.11
CA ALA A 92 -33.48 14.64 45.40
C ALA A 92 -33.89 14.93 46.86
N VAL A 93 -32.97 14.82 47.83
CA VAL A 93 -33.24 15.05 49.26
C VAL A 93 -32.03 15.72 49.93
N HIS A 94 -32.29 16.63 50.88
CA HIS A 94 -31.27 17.19 51.76
C HIS A 94 -31.70 17.07 53.23
N ARG A 95 -30.85 16.49 54.10
CA ARG A 95 -31.19 16.20 55.51
C ARG A 95 -31.17 17.43 56.42
N ASP A 96 -30.26 18.37 56.18
CA ASP A 96 -30.07 19.56 57.03
C ASP A 96 -29.96 20.82 56.18
N VAL A 97 -31.11 21.46 55.93
CA VAL A 97 -31.19 22.69 55.13
C VAL A 97 -30.62 23.91 55.88
N PRO A 98 -30.83 24.10 57.21
CA PRO A 98 -30.18 25.16 57.97
C PRO A 98 -28.65 25.18 57.84
N VAL A 99 -28.00 24.04 58.06
CA VAL A 99 -26.53 23.95 57.97
C VAL A 99 -26.05 24.17 56.53
N LEU A 100 -26.79 23.67 55.54
CA LEU A 100 -26.49 23.98 54.13
C LEU A 100 -26.55 25.48 53.87
N ARG A 101 -27.59 26.16 54.37
CA ARG A 101 -27.77 27.60 54.20
C ARG A 101 -26.59 28.38 54.78
N GLU A 102 -26.16 28.04 56.00
CA GLU A 102 -24.99 28.66 56.64
C GLU A 102 -23.72 28.48 55.81
N ARG A 103 -23.53 27.28 55.22
CA ARG A 103 -22.40 27.03 54.30
C ARG A 103 -22.49 27.91 53.06
N VAL A 104 -23.66 28.05 52.44
CA VAL A 104 -23.83 28.93 51.26
C VAL A 104 -23.54 30.39 51.61
N VAL A 105 -24.01 30.88 52.76
CA VAL A 105 -23.68 32.23 53.26
C VAL A 105 -22.18 32.41 53.45
N ALA A 106 -21.50 31.42 54.03
CA ALA A 106 -20.05 31.45 54.23
C ALA A 106 -19.29 31.46 52.88
N GLU A 107 -19.72 30.67 51.91
CA GLU A 107 -19.16 30.62 50.56
C GLU A 107 -19.38 31.93 49.79
N ILE A 108 -20.56 32.58 49.91
CA ILE A 108 -20.82 33.90 49.33
C ILE A 108 -19.85 34.95 49.90
N ARG A 109 -19.65 34.96 51.22
CA ARG A 109 -18.67 35.85 51.85
C ARG A 109 -17.23 35.52 51.42
N SER A 110 -16.93 34.25 51.17
CA SER A 110 -15.62 33.81 50.65
C SER A 110 -15.38 34.28 49.23
N PHE A 111 -16.40 34.19 48.38
CA PHE A 111 -16.39 34.75 47.03
C PHE A 111 -16.08 36.24 47.04
N GLU A 112 -16.76 37.04 47.87
CA GLU A 112 -16.50 38.49 47.95
C GLU A 112 -15.05 38.81 48.31
N ARG A 113 -14.49 38.13 49.32
CA ARG A 113 -13.09 38.32 49.72
C ARG A 113 -12.12 37.92 48.60
N THR A 114 -12.39 36.82 47.92
CA THR A 114 -11.54 36.28 46.86
C THR A 114 -11.58 37.17 45.61
N ALA A 115 -12.77 37.62 45.22
CA ALA A 115 -12.96 38.53 44.08
C ALA A 115 -12.30 39.89 44.34
N LEU A 116 -12.43 40.43 45.56
CA LEU A 116 -11.76 41.66 45.97
C LEU A 116 -10.23 41.52 45.94
N ALA A 117 -9.70 40.41 46.47
CA ALA A 117 -8.26 40.12 46.44
C ALA A 117 -7.72 39.94 45.01
N ALA A 118 -8.57 39.50 44.08
CA ALA A 118 -8.23 39.38 42.66
C ALA A 118 -8.37 40.71 41.87
N GLY A 119 -8.72 41.82 42.55
CA GLY A 119 -8.78 43.16 41.94
C GLY A 119 -10.13 43.53 41.31
N ALA A 120 -11.20 42.76 41.55
CA ALA A 120 -12.52 43.08 41.03
C ALA A 120 -13.10 44.35 41.69
N SER A 121 -13.81 45.18 40.90
CA SER A 121 -14.43 46.39 41.41
C SER A 121 -15.59 46.07 42.37
N ALA A 122 -15.86 46.96 43.33
CA ALA A 122 -16.96 46.78 44.28
C ALA A 122 -18.34 46.68 43.59
N GLU A 123 -18.51 47.36 42.46
CA GLU A 123 -19.70 47.27 41.62
C GLU A 123 -19.83 45.89 40.96
N ALA A 124 -18.74 45.37 40.41
CA ALA A 124 -18.69 44.04 39.81
C ALA A 124 -18.99 42.95 40.85
N ILE A 125 -18.40 43.05 42.05
CA ILE A 125 -18.64 42.12 43.15
C ILE A 125 -20.12 42.15 43.57
N ARG A 126 -20.72 43.34 43.66
CA ARG A 126 -22.14 43.49 44.02
C ARG A 126 -23.05 42.83 42.99
N ALA A 127 -22.84 43.11 41.70
CA ALA A 127 -23.62 42.51 40.61
C ALA A 127 -23.44 40.98 40.57
N ALA A 128 -22.20 40.50 40.64
CA ALA A 128 -21.88 39.08 40.64
C ALA A 128 -22.48 38.33 41.85
N ARG A 129 -22.38 38.90 43.05
CA ARG A 129 -23.00 38.36 44.26
C ARG A 129 -24.50 38.24 44.10
N TYR A 130 -25.17 39.27 43.57
CA TYR A 130 -26.60 39.22 43.31
C TYR A 130 -26.96 38.07 42.36
N GLY A 131 -26.27 37.98 41.22
CA GLY A 131 -26.46 36.91 40.24
C GLY A 131 -26.31 35.52 40.83
N LEU A 132 -25.30 35.31 41.68
CA LEU A 132 -25.07 34.04 42.37
C LEU A 132 -26.16 33.70 43.39
N CYS A 133 -26.57 34.66 44.22
CA CYS A 133 -27.66 34.49 45.18
C CYS A 133 -28.97 34.11 44.46
N ALA A 134 -29.35 34.86 43.43
CA ALA A 134 -30.55 34.62 42.65
C ALA A 134 -30.51 33.24 41.95
N THR A 135 -29.34 32.85 41.44
CA THR A 135 -29.15 31.54 40.80
C THR A 135 -29.32 30.39 41.79
N ILE A 136 -28.70 30.48 42.96
CA ILE A 136 -28.81 29.44 43.99
C ILE A 136 -30.24 29.36 44.50
N ASP A 137 -30.90 30.49 44.73
CA ASP A 137 -32.28 30.53 45.21
C ASP A 137 -33.24 29.90 44.19
N ASP A 138 -33.14 30.28 42.90
CA ASP A 138 -33.96 29.68 41.84
C ASP A 138 -33.70 28.17 41.77
N LEU A 139 -32.44 27.72 41.74
CA LEU A 139 -32.15 26.29 41.65
C LEU A 139 -32.64 25.50 42.88
N VAL A 140 -32.45 26.02 44.10
CA VAL A 140 -32.88 25.34 45.32
C VAL A 140 -34.39 25.29 45.44
N LEU A 141 -35.09 26.40 45.23
CA LEU A 141 -36.55 26.47 45.35
C LEU A 141 -37.27 25.55 44.34
N ASN A 142 -36.60 25.19 43.25
CA ASN A 142 -37.12 24.26 42.24
C ASN A 142 -36.70 22.79 42.48
N THR A 143 -36.07 22.48 43.61
CA THR A 143 -35.90 21.08 44.06
C THR A 143 -37.12 20.60 44.85
N PRO A 144 -37.38 19.29 44.93
CA PRO A 144 -38.52 18.74 45.69
C PRO A 144 -38.54 19.13 47.18
N TRP A 145 -37.37 19.35 47.77
CA TRP A 145 -37.21 19.69 49.19
C TRP A 145 -37.09 21.20 49.44
N GLY A 146 -36.70 22.00 48.43
CA GLY A 146 -36.42 23.42 48.62
C GLY A 146 -37.65 24.25 48.96
N SER A 147 -38.75 24.03 48.23
CA SER A 147 -40.02 24.76 48.44
C SER A 147 -40.65 24.49 49.81
N GLN A 148 -40.41 23.31 50.39
CA GLN A 148 -40.92 22.88 51.70
C GLN A 148 -39.98 23.26 52.86
N SER A 149 -38.85 23.92 52.56
CA SER A 149 -37.83 24.24 53.55
C SER A 149 -37.87 25.70 54.01
N LEU A 150 -36.98 26.04 54.95
CA LEU A 150 -36.76 27.41 55.42
C LEU A 150 -36.28 28.36 54.31
N TRP A 151 -35.79 27.82 53.17
CA TRP A 151 -35.27 28.59 52.05
C TRP A 151 -36.30 29.53 51.43
N THR A 152 -37.59 29.16 51.45
CA THR A 152 -38.70 30.02 50.97
C THR A 152 -38.83 31.31 51.78
N LYS A 153 -38.49 31.28 53.07
CA LYS A 153 -38.55 32.45 53.97
C LYS A 153 -37.21 33.18 54.08
N GLN A 154 -36.10 32.43 53.97
CA GLN A 154 -34.74 32.92 54.23
C GLN A 154 -33.80 32.63 53.05
N SER A 155 -34.22 33.03 51.85
CA SER A 155 -33.42 32.90 50.63
C SER A 155 -32.13 33.72 50.71
N MET A 156 -31.14 33.45 49.84
CA MET A 156 -29.89 34.21 49.79
C MET A 156 -30.14 35.65 49.37
N VAL A 157 -31.03 35.89 48.40
CA VAL A 157 -31.43 37.23 47.98
C VAL A 157 -32.10 37.99 49.13
N SER A 158 -33.01 37.36 49.87
CA SER A 158 -33.64 37.96 51.06
C SER A 158 -32.62 38.26 52.15
N THR A 159 -31.68 37.35 52.38
CA THR A 159 -30.66 37.48 53.43
C THR A 159 -29.68 38.64 53.16
N PHE A 160 -29.26 38.83 51.90
CA PHE A 160 -28.23 39.82 51.55
C PHE A 160 -28.80 41.15 51.04
N TYR A 161 -30.01 41.15 50.48
CA TYR A 161 -30.61 42.32 49.82
C TYR A 161 -31.98 42.71 50.38
N ASN A 162 -32.53 41.94 51.33
CA ASN A 162 -33.87 42.15 51.90
C ASN A 162 -34.97 42.20 50.82
N GLU A 163 -34.77 41.47 49.72
CA GLU A 163 -35.71 41.32 48.60
C GLU A 163 -36.37 39.94 48.65
N THR A 164 -37.68 39.88 48.39
CA THR A 164 -38.45 38.63 48.47
C THR A 164 -38.41 37.81 47.18
N TRP A 165 -38.13 38.42 46.02
CA TRP A 165 -38.09 37.71 44.74
C TRP A 165 -36.95 38.22 43.84
N GLY A 166 -35.85 37.45 43.76
CA GLY A 166 -34.66 37.84 42.99
C GLY A 166 -34.71 37.51 41.49
N GLY A 167 -35.78 36.88 41.00
CA GLY A 167 -35.87 36.36 39.63
C GLY A 167 -36.06 37.43 38.54
N GLU A 168 -36.59 38.61 38.89
CA GLU A 168 -36.80 39.71 37.95
C GLU A 168 -35.58 40.62 37.83
N ARG A 169 -35.07 41.09 38.98
CA ARG A 169 -33.94 42.02 39.04
C ARG A 169 -32.63 41.41 38.52
N PHE A 170 -32.51 40.08 38.45
CA PHE A 170 -31.42 39.43 37.72
C PHE A 170 -31.35 39.92 36.27
N PHE A 171 -32.47 39.92 35.56
CA PHE A 171 -32.52 40.34 34.16
C PHE A 171 -32.37 41.86 34.02
N ASP A 172 -32.86 42.65 34.97
CA ASP A 172 -32.67 44.10 34.94
C ASP A 172 -31.20 44.49 35.12
N ILE A 173 -30.47 43.76 35.98
CA ILE A 173 -29.02 43.90 36.11
C ILE A 173 -28.33 43.45 34.82
N LEU A 174 -28.72 42.32 34.24
CA LEU A 174 -28.16 41.84 32.98
C LEU A 174 -28.33 42.86 31.85
N ASP A 175 -29.52 43.43 31.71
CA ASP A 175 -29.82 44.46 30.72
C ASP A 175 -29.00 45.73 30.95
N HIS A 176 -28.74 46.10 32.21
CA HIS A 176 -27.83 47.20 32.54
C HIS A 176 -26.38 46.90 32.17
N LEU A 177 -25.87 45.70 32.49
CA LEU A 177 -24.50 45.29 32.14
C LEU A 177 -24.30 45.27 30.62
N MET A 178 -25.30 44.81 29.87
CA MET A 178 -25.29 44.77 28.41
C MET A 178 -25.20 46.15 27.72
N LYS A 179 -25.42 47.26 28.44
CA LYS A 179 -25.24 48.62 27.90
C LYS A 179 -23.77 48.98 27.67
N ASP A 180 -22.86 48.46 28.49
CA ASP A 180 -21.42 48.63 28.34
C ASP A 180 -20.70 47.28 28.52
N PRO A 181 -20.74 46.41 27.49
CA PRO A 181 -20.16 45.07 27.57
C PRO A 181 -18.64 45.07 27.73
N GLU A 182 -17.96 46.14 27.32
CA GLU A 182 -16.49 46.23 27.39
C GLU A 182 -16.00 46.29 28.85
N ARG A 183 -16.68 47.11 29.67
CA ARG A 183 -16.35 47.23 31.10
C ARG A 183 -16.89 46.11 31.96
N THR A 184 -18.00 45.49 31.54
CA THR A 184 -18.75 44.51 32.33
C THR A 184 -18.53 43.06 31.89
N LEU A 185 -17.61 42.82 30.95
CA LEU A 185 -17.35 41.53 30.31
C LEU A 185 -17.22 40.38 31.32
N GLU A 186 -16.49 40.60 32.42
CA GLU A 186 -16.26 39.55 33.42
C GLU A 186 -17.55 39.10 34.13
N ILE A 187 -18.46 40.04 34.34
CA ILE A 187 -19.75 39.82 35.01
C ILE A 187 -20.74 39.19 34.02
N LEU A 188 -20.71 39.64 32.76
CA LEU A 188 -21.49 39.04 31.67
C LEU A 188 -21.16 37.55 31.49
N GLU A 189 -19.88 37.18 31.57
CA GLU A 189 -19.44 35.77 31.53
C GLU A 189 -20.02 34.96 32.70
N LEU A 190 -20.05 35.53 33.92
CA LEU A 190 -20.66 34.88 35.07
C LEU A 190 -22.17 34.68 34.89
N TYR A 191 -22.88 35.71 34.42
CA TYR A 191 -24.32 35.65 34.15
C TYR A 191 -24.66 34.64 33.05
N TYR A 192 -23.80 34.54 32.03
CA TYR A 192 -23.90 33.51 31.00
C TYR A 192 -23.78 32.10 31.59
N VAL A 193 -22.85 31.89 32.52
CA VAL A 193 -22.72 30.62 33.23
C VAL A 193 -23.97 30.35 34.08
N CYS A 194 -24.49 31.32 34.83
CA CYS A 194 -25.73 31.18 35.60
C CYS A 194 -26.91 30.72 34.75
N LEU A 195 -27.14 31.37 33.59
CA LEU A 195 -28.18 30.96 32.63
C LEU A 195 -27.92 29.55 32.08
N SER A 196 -26.66 29.22 31.78
CA SER A 196 -26.27 27.90 31.26
C SER A 196 -26.43 26.77 32.29
N LEU A 197 -26.31 27.07 33.59
CA LEU A 197 -26.59 26.12 34.68
C LEU A 197 -28.09 25.87 34.89
N GLY A 198 -28.94 26.70 34.28
CA GLY A 198 -30.40 26.56 34.30
C GLY A 198 -31.11 27.52 35.25
N PHE A 199 -30.56 28.71 35.47
CA PHE A 199 -31.33 29.82 36.03
C PHE A 199 -32.45 30.20 35.04
N GLU A 200 -33.70 30.22 35.51
CA GLU A 200 -34.86 30.59 34.69
C GLU A 200 -35.51 31.90 35.16
N GLY A 201 -35.49 32.16 36.47
CA GLY A 201 -36.04 33.38 37.07
C GLY A 201 -37.48 33.64 36.65
N ARG A 202 -37.79 34.89 36.25
CA ARG A 202 -39.15 35.30 35.83
C ARG A 202 -39.72 34.54 34.63
N TYR A 203 -38.88 33.89 33.82
CA TYR A 203 -39.33 33.18 32.62
C TYR A 203 -39.81 31.75 32.87
N ARG A 204 -39.65 31.22 34.09
CA ARG A 204 -40.07 29.85 34.45
C ARG A 204 -41.56 29.58 34.23
N LEU A 205 -42.41 30.56 34.49
CA LEU A 205 -43.88 30.46 34.38
C LEU A 205 -44.42 30.90 33.02
N ASP A 206 -43.55 31.40 32.12
CA ASP A 206 -43.96 31.85 30.78
C ASP A 206 -43.95 30.65 29.82
N ALA A 207 -45.05 30.45 29.09
CA ALA A 207 -45.17 29.40 28.07
C ALA A 207 -44.09 29.51 26.97
N ARG A 208 -43.61 30.72 26.66
CA ARG A 208 -42.49 30.98 25.75
C ARG A 208 -41.15 31.23 26.47
N GLY A 209 -41.11 30.99 27.77
CA GLY A 209 -39.95 31.21 28.64
C GLY A 209 -38.66 30.56 28.15
N PRO A 210 -38.63 29.24 27.86
CA PRO A 210 -37.43 28.56 27.38
C PRO A 210 -36.86 29.15 26.08
N ALA A 211 -37.73 29.56 25.16
CA ALA A 211 -37.31 30.21 23.91
C ALA A 211 -36.70 31.59 24.17
N LYS A 212 -37.32 32.40 25.04
CA LYS A 212 -36.78 33.71 25.46
C LYS A 212 -35.43 33.58 26.17
N LEU A 213 -35.30 32.60 27.07
CA LEU A 213 -34.04 32.33 27.76
C LEU A 213 -32.93 31.91 26.79
N ALA A 214 -33.25 31.08 25.78
CA ALA A 214 -32.30 30.70 24.74
C ALA A 214 -31.87 31.92 23.92
N GLU A 215 -32.79 32.81 23.55
CA GLU A 215 -32.51 34.05 22.82
C GLU A 215 -31.60 35.01 23.63
N ILE A 216 -31.89 35.18 24.93
CA ILE A 216 -31.05 35.98 25.84
C ILE A 216 -29.66 35.37 25.95
N ARG A 217 -29.56 34.05 26.14
CA ARG A 217 -28.28 33.33 26.25
C ARG A 217 -27.46 33.45 24.96
N ASP A 218 -28.08 33.32 23.80
CA ASP A 218 -27.42 33.48 22.50
C ASP A 218 -26.93 34.91 22.27
N SER A 219 -27.74 35.89 22.64
CA SER A 219 -27.36 37.31 22.55
C SER A 219 -26.17 37.64 23.44
N LEU A 220 -26.19 37.15 24.68
CA LEU A 220 -25.09 37.28 25.64
C LEU A 220 -23.83 36.56 25.14
N TYR A 221 -23.97 35.34 24.61
CA TYR A 221 -22.86 34.60 24.01
C TYR A 221 -22.22 35.38 22.86
N ARG A 222 -23.01 35.94 21.95
CA ARG A 222 -22.49 36.75 20.82
C ARG A 222 -21.77 38.00 21.32
N ALA A 223 -22.30 38.68 22.34
CA ALA A 223 -21.65 39.86 22.92
C ALA A 223 -20.29 39.51 23.54
N ILE A 224 -20.22 38.44 24.34
CA ILE A 224 -18.97 37.94 24.93
C ILE A 224 -17.98 37.54 23.83
N ARG A 225 -18.45 36.81 22.81
CA ARG A 225 -17.61 36.35 21.68
C ARG A 225 -17.04 37.49 20.87
N ARG A 226 -17.81 38.54 20.62
CA ARG A 226 -17.36 39.72 19.89
C ARG A 226 -16.17 40.39 20.59
N LEU A 227 -16.17 40.42 21.93
CA LEU A 227 -15.12 41.08 22.72
C LEU A 227 -13.92 40.18 23.00
N ARG A 228 -14.12 38.88 23.28
CA ARG A 228 -13.03 37.93 23.52
C ARG A 228 -12.32 37.46 22.25
N GLY A 229 -12.95 37.64 21.08
CA GLY A 229 -12.48 37.09 19.81
C GLY A 229 -12.81 35.61 19.63
N GLU A 230 -12.34 35.04 18.52
CA GLU A 230 -12.40 33.59 18.31
C GLU A 230 -11.48 32.91 19.32
N ARG A 231 -12.02 32.01 20.16
CA ARG A 231 -11.16 31.15 20.97
C ARG A 231 -10.35 30.29 20.03
N GLU A 232 -9.05 30.20 20.25
CA GLU A 232 -8.24 29.17 19.62
C GLU A 232 -8.90 27.81 19.88
N ALA A 233 -9.39 27.18 18.81
CA ALA A 233 -10.06 25.88 18.88
C ALA A 233 -9.11 24.75 19.33
N ALA A 234 -7.82 25.08 19.45
CA ALA A 234 -6.80 24.18 19.95
C ALA A 234 -6.97 23.94 21.46
N LEU A 235 -7.46 22.75 21.81
CA LEU A 235 -7.58 22.28 23.20
C LEU A 235 -6.23 22.11 23.92
N SER A 236 -5.11 22.19 23.18
CA SER A 236 -3.75 22.16 23.70
C SER A 236 -2.91 23.26 23.04
N PRO A 237 -2.13 24.04 23.82
CA PRO A 237 -1.17 25.02 23.29
C PRO A 237 -0.18 24.39 22.29
N HIS A 238 0.09 23.08 22.44
CA HIS A 238 0.98 22.30 21.59
C HIS A 238 0.24 21.10 20.97
N TRP A 239 -0.95 21.33 20.41
CA TRP A 239 -1.72 20.29 19.71
C TRP A 239 -0.98 19.75 18.47
N LYS A 240 -0.11 20.57 17.86
CA LYS A 240 0.79 20.10 16.81
C LYS A 240 1.78 19.18 17.49
N GLY A 241 1.52 17.88 17.38
CA GLY A 241 2.50 16.86 17.76
C GLY A 241 3.84 17.21 17.14
N VAL A 242 4.94 16.83 17.82
CA VAL A 242 6.28 16.96 17.26
C VAL A 242 6.19 16.48 15.83
N ALA A 243 6.59 17.32 14.88
CA ALA A 243 6.75 16.93 13.49
C ALA A 243 7.87 15.89 13.47
N ALA A 244 7.53 14.66 13.88
CA ALA A 244 8.26 13.49 13.52
C ALA A 244 8.11 13.47 12.01
N GLU A 245 9.08 14.07 11.32
CA GLU A 245 9.41 13.63 9.98
C GLU A 245 9.48 12.12 10.10
N ARG A 246 8.39 11.44 9.76
CA ARG A 246 8.42 10.03 9.46
C ARG A 246 9.36 10.00 8.27
N ARG A 247 10.66 9.84 8.53
CA ARG A 247 11.62 9.48 7.52
C ARG A 247 11.08 8.14 7.02
N PRO A 248 10.42 8.10 5.86
CA PRO A 248 9.90 6.83 5.40
C PRO A 248 11.12 5.91 5.31
N LEU A 249 11.00 4.69 5.81
CA LEU A 249 12.02 3.65 5.64
C LEU A 249 12.33 3.38 4.15
N GLY A 250 11.65 4.05 3.22
CA GLY A 250 11.82 3.96 1.77
C GLY A 250 12.82 4.94 1.14
N ARG A 251 13.61 5.69 1.92
CA ARG A 251 14.76 6.43 1.36
C ARG A 251 16.04 5.79 1.88
N ILE A 252 16.55 4.77 1.20
CA ILE A 252 17.91 4.15 1.24
C ILE A 252 17.66 2.76 0.62
N VAL A 253 17.59 2.55 -0.69
CA VAL A 253 18.67 2.53 -1.67
C VAL A 253 17.99 2.50 -3.05
N PRO A 254 18.35 3.36 -4.02
CA PRO A 254 17.78 3.29 -5.37
C PRO A 254 17.97 1.90 -5.99
N LEU A 255 16.97 1.38 -6.71
CA LEU A 255 17.04 0.05 -7.36
C LEU A 255 18.28 -0.12 -8.26
N TRP A 256 18.79 0.96 -8.85
CA TRP A 256 20.02 0.93 -9.65
C TRP A 256 21.27 0.59 -8.82
N VAL A 257 21.34 0.99 -7.55
CA VAL A 257 22.48 0.67 -6.66
C VAL A 257 22.42 -0.81 -6.30
N ILE A 258 21.23 -1.36 -6.06
CA ILE A 258 21.05 -2.80 -5.85
C ILE A 258 21.47 -3.55 -7.12
N GLY A 259 21.01 -3.11 -8.30
CA GLY A 259 21.42 -3.69 -9.57
C GLY A 259 22.92 -3.62 -9.81
N ALA A 260 23.57 -2.49 -9.50
CA ALA A 260 25.01 -2.31 -9.63
C ALA A 260 25.79 -3.19 -8.65
N ALA A 261 25.35 -3.30 -7.40
CA ALA A 261 25.97 -4.16 -6.40
C ALA A 261 25.84 -5.65 -6.77
N THR A 262 24.64 -6.08 -7.19
CA THR A 262 24.41 -7.44 -7.70
C THR A 262 25.28 -7.71 -8.94
N GLY A 263 25.37 -6.77 -9.88
CA GLY A 263 26.24 -6.88 -11.04
C GLY A 263 27.72 -7.02 -10.66
N ALA A 264 28.22 -6.22 -9.73
CA ALA A 264 29.59 -6.31 -9.24
C ALA A 264 29.89 -7.67 -8.59
N VAL A 265 28.96 -8.20 -7.80
CA VAL A 265 29.08 -9.54 -7.20
C VAL A 265 29.12 -10.63 -8.28
N LEU A 266 28.25 -10.56 -9.28
CA LEU A 266 28.22 -11.54 -10.38
C LEU A 266 29.51 -11.49 -11.22
N VAL A 267 30.04 -10.30 -11.51
CA VAL A 267 31.31 -10.12 -12.20
C VAL A 267 32.46 -10.69 -11.37
N GLY A 268 32.50 -10.40 -10.06
CA GLY A 268 33.49 -10.98 -9.15
C GLY A 268 33.42 -12.52 -9.11
N ALA A 269 32.21 -13.07 -9.02
CA ALA A 269 31.99 -14.52 -9.05
C ALA A 269 32.44 -15.14 -10.39
N PHE A 270 32.16 -14.49 -11.52
CA PHE A 270 32.61 -14.93 -12.84
C PHE A 270 34.14 -15.00 -12.91
N PHE A 271 34.84 -13.95 -12.47
CA PHE A 271 36.31 -13.96 -12.46
C PHE A 271 36.89 -14.98 -11.49
N ALA A 272 36.28 -15.16 -10.32
CA ALA A 272 36.69 -16.17 -9.35
C ALA A 272 36.52 -17.60 -9.93
N PHE A 273 35.38 -17.89 -10.54
CA PHE A 273 35.15 -19.19 -11.20
C PHE A 273 36.06 -19.39 -12.39
N ARG A 274 36.32 -18.35 -13.19
CA ARG A 274 37.26 -18.42 -14.30
C ARG A 274 38.67 -18.75 -13.80
N TRP A 275 39.15 -18.08 -12.75
CA TRP A 275 40.45 -18.39 -12.17
C TRP A 275 40.48 -19.82 -11.60
N PHE A 276 39.46 -20.23 -10.83
CA PHE A 276 39.41 -21.59 -10.28
C PHE A 276 39.39 -22.65 -11.39
N LEU A 277 38.68 -22.37 -12.48
CA LEU A 277 38.61 -23.24 -13.64
C LEU A 277 39.96 -23.30 -14.36
N ASP A 278 40.62 -22.16 -14.61
CA ASP A 278 41.95 -22.10 -15.24
C ASP A 278 42.98 -22.85 -14.37
N ALA A 279 42.95 -22.64 -13.04
CA ALA A 279 43.82 -23.34 -12.09
C ALA A 279 43.57 -24.85 -12.03
N ALA A 280 42.35 -25.31 -12.33
CA ALA A 280 42.02 -26.73 -12.43
C ALA A 280 42.29 -27.30 -13.83
N LEU A 281 42.16 -26.49 -14.89
CA LEU A 281 42.42 -26.88 -16.27
C LEU A 281 43.91 -26.99 -16.54
N ASP A 282 44.75 -26.09 -16.04
CA ASP A 282 46.20 -26.12 -16.29
C ASP A 282 46.84 -27.49 -15.97
N PRO A 283 46.62 -28.11 -14.79
CA PRO A 283 47.15 -29.43 -14.51
C PRO A 283 46.47 -30.54 -15.33
N ALA A 284 45.16 -30.42 -15.63
CA ALA A 284 44.44 -31.40 -16.44
C ALA A 284 44.89 -31.38 -17.92
N MET A 285 45.13 -30.19 -18.46
CA MET A 285 45.67 -29.96 -19.80
C MET A 285 47.15 -30.35 -19.87
N ALA A 286 47.93 -30.09 -18.82
CA ALA A 286 49.30 -30.60 -18.74
C ALA A 286 49.33 -32.14 -18.70
N ALA A 287 48.40 -32.77 -17.99
CA ALA A 287 48.24 -34.22 -17.96
C ALA A 287 47.72 -34.78 -19.29
N ALA A 288 46.77 -34.09 -19.94
CA ALA A 288 46.24 -34.48 -21.26
C ALA A 288 47.27 -34.28 -22.38
N ALA A 289 48.08 -33.21 -22.32
CA ALA A 289 49.20 -33.01 -23.23
C ALA A 289 50.24 -34.12 -23.05
N GLN A 290 50.41 -34.64 -21.85
CA GLN A 290 51.28 -35.79 -21.56
C GLN A 290 50.60 -37.16 -21.78
N ALA A 291 49.29 -37.18 -22.10
CA ALA A 291 48.60 -38.41 -22.39
C ALA A 291 49.03 -38.91 -23.78
N PRO A 292 49.45 -40.18 -23.91
CA PRO A 292 49.86 -40.73 -25.20
C PRO A 292 48.72 -40.66 -26.23
N PRO A 293 49.04 -40.45 -27.53
CA PRO A 293 50.39 -40.31 -28.09
C PRO A 293 50.89 -38.86 -28.19
N LEU A 294 52.09 -38.62 -27.62
CA LEU A 294 52.83 -37.33 -27.59
C LEU A 294 53.64 -37.03 -28.87
N GLY A 295 53.42 -37.78 -29.94
CA GLY A 295 54.04 -37.60 -31.26
C GLY A 295 52.97 -37.55 -32.35
N PRO A 296 53.33 -37.24 -33.62
CA PRO A 296 52.37 -37.36 -34.71
C PRO A 296 51.81 -38.78 -34.67
N VAL A 297 50.48 -38.91 -34.66
CA VAL A 297 49.79 -40.19 -34.82
C VAL A 297 50.14 -40.70 -36.21
N VAL A 298 51.26 -41.40 -36.31
CA VAL A 298 51.55 -42.27 -37.43
C VAL A 298 50.60 -43.42 -37.24
N ILE A 299 49.57 -43.48 -38.08
CA ILE A 299 48.85 -44.72 -38.30
C ILE A 299 49.89 -45.66 -38.91
N GLU A 300 50.59 -46.43 -38.09
CA GLU A 300 51.23 -47.66 -38.54
C GLU A 300 50.09 -48.56 -39.02
N ARG A 301 49.76 -48.44 -40.30
CA ARG A 301 49.23 -49.59 -41.01
C ARG A 301 50.38 -50.59 -40.97
N SER A 302 50.22 -51.66 -40.20
CA SER A 302 51.06 -52.84 -40.29
C SER A 302 51.41 -53.07 -41.76
N ALA A 303 52.69 -53.29 -42.06
CA ALA A 303 53.12 -53.69 -43.38
C ALA A 303 52.16 -54.77 -43.91
N PRO A 304 51.75 -54.72 -45.20
CA PRO A 304 50.95 -55.78 -45.78
C PRO A 304 51.68 -57.10 -45.56
N VAL A 305 51.14 -57.96 -44.71
CA VAL A 305 51.43 -59.39 -44.80
C VAL A 305 50.87 -59.80 -46.15
N GLU A 306 51.75 -60.16 -47.09
CA GLU A 306 51.35 -60.83 -48.34
C GLU A 306 50.42 -62.00 -48.01
N PRO A 307 49.15 -61.96 -48.43
CA PRO A 307 48.32 -63.16 -48.47
C PRO A 307 48.64 -63.91 -49.78
N PRO A 308 48.78 -65.25 -49.74
CA PRO A 308 48.87 -66.08 -50.95
C PRO A 308 47.60 -65.97 -51.82
N PRO A 309 47.69 -66.30 -53.11
CA PRO A 309 46.82 -65.78 -54.15
C PRO A 309 45.44 -66.44 -54.11
N ALA A 310 44.39 -65.62 -54.10
CA ALA A 310 43.01 -66.06 -54.22
C ALA A 310 42.16 -64.92 -54.89
N PRO A 311 40.96 -65.22 -55.39
CA PRO A 311 40.53 -65.08 -56.79
C PRO A 311 39.81 -63.73 -57.07
N PRO A 312 39.32 -63.47 -58.30
CA PRO A 312 38.85 -62.14 -58.71
C PRO A 312 37.67 -61.60 -57.87
N PRO A 313 37.53 -60.26 -57.80
CA PRO A 313 36.59 -59.58 -56.91
C PRO A 313 35.13 -59.87 -57.27
N PRO A 314 34.27 -60.19 -56.29
CA PRO A 314 32.83 -60.11 -56.47
C PRO A 314 32.38 -58.64 -56.44
N LYS A 315 31.64 -58.24 -57.48
CA LYS A 315 30.79 -57.05 -57.48
C LYS A 315 29.72 -57.24 -56.40
N VAL A 316 29.82 -56.52 -55.28
CA VAL A 316 28.70 -56.41 -54.35
C VAL A 316 28.00 -55.08 -54.61
N VAL A 317 26.94 -55.20 -55.40
CA VAL A 317 25.90 -54.20 -55.60
C VAL A 317 25.15 -54.08 -54.27
N VAL A 318 25.43 -53.05 -53.49
CA VAL A 318 24.44 -52.56 -52.51
C VAL A 318 23.60 -51.54 -53.25
N GLU A 319 22.42 -51.96 -53.68
CA GLU A 319 21.43 -51.08 -54.28
C GLU A 319 21.21 -49.86 -53.38
N SER A 320 21.56 -48.71 -53.93
CA SER A 320 21.45 -47.37 -53.36
C SER A 320 20.03 -47.10 -52.83
N SER A 321 19.90 -47.08 -51.49
CA SER A 321 18.71 -46.58 -50.80
C SER A 321 18.28 -45.19 -51.30
N GLY A 322 19.21 -44.35 -51.78
CA GLY A 322 18.86 -43.05 -52.36
C GLY A 322 18.18 -43.13 -53.73
N ILE A 323 18.45 -44.15 -54.57
CA ILE A 323 17.71 -44.35 -55.83
C ILE A 323 16.28 -44.82 -55.55
N ARG A 324 16.05 -45.66 -54.54
CA ARG A 324 14.71 -46.13 -54.16
C ARG A 324 13.85 -44.99 -53.60
N LEU A 325 14.39 -44.17 -52.70
CA LEU A 325 13.71 -42.97 -52.21
C LEU A 325 13.46 -41.94 -53.33
N LYS A 326 14.44 -41.71 -54.20
CA LYS A 326 14.31 -40.77 -55.32
C LYS A 326 13.27 -41.22 -56.34
N LYS A 327 13.11 -42.53 -56.56
CA LYS A 327 12.07 -43.11 -57.43
C LYS A 327 10.68 -43.05 -56.79
N PHE A 328 10.58 -43.29 -55.48
CA PHE A 328 9.29 -43.25 -54.77
C PHE A 328 8.72 -41.83 -54.63
N LEU A 329 9.61 -40.83 -54.47
CA LEU A 329 9.27 -39.40 -54.35
C LEU A 329 9.41 -38.63 -55.68
N GLU A 330 9.57 -39.33 -56.81
CA GLU A 330 9.69 -38.71 -58.13
C GLU A 330 8.55 -37.71 -58.47
N PRO A 331 7.26 -37.97 -58.16
CA PRO A 331 6.21 -37.00 -58.45
C PRO A 331 6.36 -35.71 -57.61
N GLU A 332 6.71 -35.81 -56.33
CA GLU A 332 6.93 -34.66 -55.45
C GLU A 332 8.19 -33.86 -55.84
N ILE A 333 9.21 -34.54 -56.39
CA ILE A 333 10.42 -33.90 -56.90
C ILE A 333 10.11 -33.13 -58.20
N LYS A 334 9.29 -33.68 -59.11
CA LYS A 334 8.86 -32.97 -60.34
C LYS A 334 8.01 -31.74 -60.04
N GLU A 335 7.24 -31.76 -58.97
CA GLU A 335 6.46 -30.61 -58.49
C GLU A 335 7.30 -29.59 -57.69
N GLY A 336 8.60 -29.86 -57.48
CA GLY A 336 9.52 -28.98 -56.76
C GLY A 336 9.26 -28.88 -55.26
N LEU A 337 8.51 -29.83 -54.69
CA LEU A 337 8.08 -29.80 -53.28
C LEU A 337 9.14 -30.38 -52.34
N VAL A 338 9.96 -31.30 -52.84
CA VAL A 338 11.01 -32.01 -52.10
C VAL A 338 12.24 -32.17 -52.98
N SER A 339 13.44 -32.06 -52.40
CA SER A 339 14.69 -32.40 -53.09
C SER A 339 15.44 -33.49 -52.33
N VAL A 340 15.86 -34.55 -53.04
CA VAL A 340 16.60 -35.68 -52.45
C VAL A 340 18.05 -35.64 -52.92
N THR A 341 18.98 -35.57 -51.96
CA THR A 341 20.43 -35.64 -52.19
C THR A 341 20.97 -36.87 -51.49
N GLU A 342 21.85 -37.63 -52.16
CA GLU A 342 22.44 -38.85 -51.60
C GLU A 342 23.95 -38.66 -51.41
N ASP A 343 24.41 -38.88 -50.18
CA ASP A 343 25.81 -38.90 -49.81
C ASP A 343 26.28 -40.36 -49.61
N GLN A 344 27.59 -40.57 -49.42
CA GLN A 344 28.17 -41.90 -49.26
C GLN A 344 27.60 -42.65 -48.04
N GLN A 345 27.24 -41.95 -46.97
CA GLN A 345 26.77 -42.52 -45.70
C GLN A 345 25.33 -42.16 -45.32
N SER A 346 24.66 -41.28 -46.06
CA SER A 346 23.28 -40.86 -45.73
C SER A 346 22.49 -40.41 -46.95
N VAL A 347 21.16 -40.38 -46.84
CA VAL A 347 20.23 -39.82 -47.83
C VAL A 347 19.49 -38.66 -47.18
N ARG A 348 19.58 -37.47 -47.77
CA ARG A 348 18.99 -36.23 -47.27
C ARG A 348 17.79 -35.83 -48.11
N VAL A 349 16.62 -35.77 -47.48
CA VAL A 349 15.36 -35.31 -48.07
C VAL A 349 15.07 -33.92 -47.53
N ARG A 350 15.14 -32.90 -48.38
CA ARG A 350 14.90 -31.50 -48.01
C ARG A 350 13.50 -31.07 -48.42
N ILE A 351 12.80 -30.47 -47.48
CA ILE A 351 11.43 -29.99 -47.62
C ILE A 351 11.40 -28.48 -47.36
N ASN A 352 10.77 -27.70 -48.24
CA ASN A 352 10.63 -26.26 -48.04
C ASN A 352 9.70 -25.97 -46.86
N GLY A 353 10.22 -25.32 -45.83
CA GLY A 353 9.54 -25.05 -44.57
C GLY A 353 8.54 -23.90 -44.63
N SER A 354 8.63 -23.02 -45.64
CA SER A 354 7.68 -21.91 -45.85
C SER A 354 6.29 -22.39 -46.26
N ASP A 355 6.24 -23.55 -46.92
CA ASP A 355 4.99 -24.19 -47.33
C ASP A 355 4.49 -25.21 -46.29
N LEU A 356 5.41 -25.76 -45.49
CA LEU A 356 5.12 -26.81 -44.51
C LEU A 356 4.45 -26.26 -43.25
N PHE A 357 4.87 -25.07 -42.80
CA PHE A 357 4.37 -24.42 -41.59
C PHE A 357 3.89 -23.00 -41.88
N ALA A 358 2.84 -22.57 -41.18
CA ALA A 358 2.51 -21.14 -41.13
C ALA A 358 3.62 -20.33 -40.45
N SER A 359 3.67 -19.02 -40.72
CA SER A 359 4.65 -18.11 -40.12
C SER A 359 4.59 -18.20 -38.59
N ALA A 360 5.76 -18.29 -37.95
CA ALA A 360 5.94 -18.44 -36.50
C ALA A 360 5.18 -19.62 -35.83
N SER A 361 4.76 -20.62 -36.61
CA SER A 361 4.06 -21.82 -36.13
C SER A 361 4.90 -23.10 -36.31
N ASP A 362 4.68 -24.06 -35.42
CA ASP A 362 5.20 -25.43 -35.43
C ASP A 362 4.16 -26.46 -35.94
N THR A 363 2.97 -26.00 -36.33
CA THR A 363 1.87 -26.85 -36.79
C THR A 363 1.92 -26.99 -38.32
N VAL A 364 1.95 -28.25 -38.80
CA VAL A 364 1.98 -28.55 -40.23
C VAL A 364 0.63 -28.20 -40.88
N THR A 365 0.67 -27.55 -42.04
CA THR A 365 -0.56 -27.23 -42.76
C THR A 365 -1.25 -28.49 -43.31
N PRO A 366 -2.59 -28.60 -43.24
CA PRO A 366 -3.31 -29.80 -43.71
C PRO A 366 -3.02 -30.17 -45.17
N LYS A 367 -2.76 -29.16 -46.02
CA LYS A 367 -2.41 -29.33 -47.44
C LYS A 367 -1.08 -30.08 -47.65
N ARG A 368 -0.17 -30.03 -46.68
CA ARG A 368 1.18 -30.63 -46.79
C ARG A 368 1.36 -31.90 -45.94
N LEU A 369 0.34 -32.30 -45.17
CA LEU A 369 0.36 -33.57 -44.44
C LEU A 369 0.47 -34.79 -45.37
N SER A 370 -0.14 -34.75 -46.55
CA SER A 370 -0.07 -35.84 -47.53
C SER A 370 1.36 -36.14 -47.98
N ILE A 371 2.20 -35.10 -48.13
CA ILE A 371 3.59 -35.23 -48.52
C ILE A 371 4.42 -35.84 -47.39
N LEU A 372 4.20 -35.40 -46.14
CA LEU A 372 4.86 -36.03 -44.99
C LEU A 372 4.46 -37.49 -44.84
N ASN A 373 3.19 -37.84 -45.07
CA ASN A 373 2.77 -39.24 -45.04
C ASN A 373 3.49 -40.09 -46.09
N ARG A 374 3.61 -39.58 -47.33
CA ARG A 374 4.36 -40.27 -48.39
C ARG A 374 5.84 -40.42 -48.08
N ILE A 375 6.47 -39.40 -47.48
CA ILE A 375 7.87 -39.49 -47.03
C ILE A 375 8.00 -40.53 -45.91
N GLY A 376 7.08 -40.55 -44.95
CA GLY A 376 7.03 -41.55 -43.88
C GLY A 376 6.88 -42.98 -44.42
N GLU A 377 6.03 -43.20 -45.43
CA GLU A 377 5.89 -44.49 -46.11
C GLU A 377 7.18 -44.92 -46.81
N ALA A 378 7.88 -43.99 -47.48
CA ALA A 378 9.17 -44.27 -48.10
C ALA A 378 10.26 -44.63 -47.07
N LEU A 379 10.25 -43.96 -45.91
CA LEU A 379 11.17 -44.23 -44.81
C LEU A 379 10.89 -45.58 -44.13
N LYS A 380 9.63 -46.05 -44.13
CA LYS A 380 9.26 -47.35 -43.58
C LYS A 380 9.96 -48.51 -44.32
N THR A 381 10.15 -48.38 -45.63
CA THR A 381 10.78 -49.40 -46.47
C THR A 381 12.29 -49.44 -46.40
N GLU A 382 12.95 -48.42 -45.83
CA GLU A 382 14.41 -48.38 -45.72
C GLU A 382 14.90 -48.55 -44.27
N PRO A 383 15.92 -49.41 -44.03
CA PRO A 383 16.58 -49.52 -42.73
C PRO A 383 17.57 -48.36 -42.50
N GLY A 384 17.80 -47.96 -41.23
CA GLY A 384 18.65 -46.84 -40.86
C GLY A 384 18.10 -45.93 -39.75
N GLN A 385 18.95 -45.11 -39.15
CA GLN A 385 18.53 -44.06 -38.20
C GLN A 385 18.14 -42.80 -38.98
N VAL A 386 17.09 -42.10 -38.55
CA VAL A 386 16.59 -40.89 -39.20
C VAL A 386 16.82 -39.69 -38.29
N VAL A 387 17.54 -38.69 -38.78
CA VAL A 387 17.73 -37.40 -38.10
C VAL A 387 16.87 -36.35 -38.79
N ILE A 388 16.06 -35.62 -38.03
CA ILE A 388 15.20 -34.56 -38.55
C ILE A 388 15.76 -33.23 -38.05
N GLU A 389 16.24 -32.41 -38.99
CA GLU A 389 16.84 -31.12 -38.72
C GLU A 389 15.86 -29.99 -39.08
N GLY A 390 15.60 -29.12 -38.11
CA GLY A 390 14.82 -27.90 -38.33
C GLY A 390 15.73 -26.69 -38.60
N HIS A 391 15.43 -25.94 -39.66
CA HIS A 391 16.09 -24.67 -39.96
C HIS A 391 15.09 -23.51 -40.07
N THR A 392 15.55 -22.33 -39.66
CA THR A 392 14.82 -21.06 -39.74
C THR A 392 15.64 -20.03 -40.53
N ASP A 393 15.03 -18.90 -40.88
CA ASP A 393 15.76 -17.77 -41.43
C ASP A 393 16.46 -16.95 -40.33
N SER A 394 17.30 -16.02 -40.74
CA SER A 394 18.06 -15.09 -39.88
C SER A 394 17.21 -14.00 -39.22
N GLN A 395 15.91 -13.91 -39.52
CA GLN A 395 15.05 -12.95 -38.85
C GLN A 395 14.71 -13.45 -37.45
N ARG A 396 15.00 -12.62 -36.44
CA ARG A 396 14.63 -12.93 -35.06
C ARG A 396 13.11 -13.09 -34.95
N ILE A 397 12.67 -14.27 -34.53
CA ILE A 397 11.26 -14.51 -34.23
C ILE A 397 10.77 -13.60 -33.10
N ARG A 398 9.57 -13.06 -33.28
CA ARG A 398 8.82 -12.35 -32.23
C ARG A 398 7.47 -13.05 -32.04
N SER A 399 7.50 -14.15 -31.28
CA SER A 399 6.31 -14.95 -30.95
C SER A 399 6.13 -14.97 -29.43
N ALA A 400 4.88 -14.97 -28.96
CA ALA A 400 4.58 -15.20 -27.56
C ALA A 400 4.87 -16.65 -27.11
N ARG A 401 4.98 -17.58 -28.08
CA ARG A 401 5.12 -19.03 -27.82
C ARG A 401 6.56 -19.54 -27.89
N PHE A 402 7.42 -18.90 -28.68
CA PHE A 402 8.82 -19.34 -28.86
C PHE A 402 9.75 -18.15 -28.61
N GLY A 403 10.74 -18.35 -27.74
CA GLY A 403 11.70 -17.33 -27.33
C GLY A 403 12.89 -17.18 -28.29
N SER A 404 13.14 -18.17 -29.15
CA SER A 404 14.25 -18.14 -30.12
C SER A 404 13.96 -18.93 -31.40
N ASN A 405 14.74 -18.64 -32.45
CA ASN A 405 14.72 -19.36 -33.72
C ASN A 405 15.11 -20.84 -33.56
N THR A 406 16.07 -21.12 -32.68
CA THR A 406 16.48 -22.49 -32.32
C THR A 406 15.30 -23.27 -31.73
N GLU A 407 14.56 -22.67 -30.79
CA GLU A 407 13.40 -23.30 -30.16
C GLU A 407 12.25 -23.55 -31.16
N LEU A 408 11.97 -22.60 -32.05
CA LEU A 408 11.00 -22.80 -33.14
C LEU A 408 11.43 -23.94 -34.07
N SER A 409 12.72 -24.00 -34.42
CA SER A 409 13.25 -25.02 -35.31
C SER A 409 13.17 -26.42 -34.69
N LEU A 410 13.43 -26.53 -33.38
CA LEU A 410 13.27 -27.75 -32.60
C LEU A 410 11.82 -28.21 -32.56
N ALA A 411 10.89 -27.30 -32.27
CA ALA A 411 9.47 -27.59 -32.21
C ALA A 411 8.92 -28.11 -33.55
N ARG A 412 9.33 -27.48 -34.66
CA ARG A 412 8.95 -27.91 -36.02
C ARG A 412 9.46 -29.31 -36.35
N ALA A 413 10.72 -29.58 -36.06
CA ALA A 413 11.32 -30.89 -36.31
C ALA A 413 10.66 -31.99 -35.45
N ASN A 414 10.32 -31.68 -34.19
CA ASN A 414 9.55 -32.57 -33.32
C ASN A 414 8.13 -32.86 -33.84
N THR A 415 7.43 -31.86 -34.41
CA THR A 415 6.11 -32.09 -35.02
C THR A 415 6.22 -33.06 -36.20
N VAL A 416 7.24 -32.92 -37.04
CA VAL A 416 7.49 -33.83 -38.17
C VAL A 416 7.85 -35.24 -37.69
N MET A 417 8.70 -35.36 -36.65
CA MET A 417 9.01 -36.63 -36.00
C MET A 417 7.74 -37.36 -35.58
N LYS A 418 6.83 -36.70 -34.84
CA LYS A 418 5.59 -37.30 -34.36
C LYS A 418 4.72 -37.85 -35.49
N ILE A 419 4.69 -37.16 -36.64
CA ILE A 419 3.95 -37.61 -37.82
C ILE A 419 4.59 -38.89 -38.40
N PHE A 420 5.93 -38.93 -38.49
CA PHE A 420 6.62 -40.12 -38.99
C PHE A 420 6.56 -41.31 -38.03
N GLU A 421 6.61 -41.07 -36.72
CA GLU A 421 6.48 -42.13 -35.71
C GLU A 421 5.14 -42.86 -35.79
N GLN A 422 4.05 -42.17 -36.18
CA GLN A 422 2.75 -42.79 -36.39
C GLN A 422 2.74 -43.79 -37.57
N ILE A 423 3.67 -43.67 -38.51
CA ILE A 423 3.71 -44.48 -39.75
C ILE A 423 4.80 -45.55 -39.66
N VAL A 424 5.98 -45.20 -39.14
CA VAL A 424 7.20 -46.02 -39.13
C VAL A 424 7.43 -46.70 -37.78
N GLY A 425 6.85 -46.18 -36.69
CA GLY A 425 7.09 -46.63 -35.31
C GLY A 425 8.12 -45.77 -34.57
N THR A 426 8.18 -45.91 -33.24
CA THR A 426 9.08 -45.13 -32.37
C THR A 426 10.50 -45.74 -32.30
N GLY A 427 11.50 -44.93 -31.96
CA GLY A 427 12.87 -45.40 -31.64
C GLY A 427 13.90 -45.39 -32.79
N ARG A 428 13.53 -44.90 -33.97
CA ARG A 428 14.46 -44.71 -35.12
C ARG A 428 14.66 -43.25 -35.52
N PHE A 429 14.11 -42.31 -34.75
CA PHE A 429 14.13 -40.89 -35.04
C PHE A 429 14.90 -40.13 -33.98
N SER A 430 15.77 -39.22 -34.42
CA SER A 430 16.40 -38.18 -33.60
C SER A 430 16.06 -36.81 -34.19
N VAL A 431 15.98 -35.79 -33.35
CA VAL A 431 15.62 -34.43 -33.75
C VAL A 431 16.75 -33.49 -33.36
N GLU A 432 17.16 -32.64 -34.30
CA GLU A 432 18.15 -31.60 -34.09
C GLU A 432 17.62 -30.23 -34.50
N ALA A 433 18.04 -29.20 -33.75
CA ALA A 433 17.66 -27.82 -33.98
C ALA A 433 18.85 -27.03 -34.49
N LYS A 434 18.81 -26.63 -35.76
CA LYS A 434 19.88 -25.84 -36.39
C LYS A 434 19.57 -24.35 -36.39
N GLY A 435 18.33 -23.94 -36.15
CA GLY A 435 17.94 -22.53 -36.18
C GLY A 435 18.39 -21.85 -37.48
N ASP A 436 19.03 -20.70 -37.36
CA ASP A 436 19.62 -19.92 -38.45
C ASP A 436 21.13 -20.17 -38.65
N SER A 437 21.73 -21.12 -37.91
CA SER A 437 23.19 -21.33 -37.88
C SER A 437 23.78 -21.96 -39.15
N GLU A 438 22.96 -22.64 -39.95
CA GLU A 438 23.37 -23.30 -41.21
C GLU A 438 22.46 -22.84 -42.39
N PRO A 439 22.62 -21.59 -42.87
CA PRO A 439 21.85 -21.07 -44.00
C PRO A 439 22.30 -21.73 -45.31
N LEU A 440 21.33 -22.13 -46.13
CA LEU A 440 21.57 -22.71 -47.45
C LEU A 440 21.94 -21.61 -48.47
N VAL A 441 21.32 -20.43 -48.36
CA VAL A 441 21.59 -19.28 -49.21
C VAL A 441 22.09 -18.12 -48.36
N THR A 442 23.24 -17.58 -48.74
CA THR A 442 23.81 -16.36 -48.17
C THR A 442 24.06 -15.34 -49.30
N PRO A 443 23.76 -14.05 -49.10
CA PRO A 443 23.19 -13.42 -47.90
C PRO A 443 21.67 -13.62 -47.77
N ASP A 444 21.19 -13.88 -46.55
CA ASP A 444 19.78 -14.16 -46.21
C ASP A 444 18.90 -12.88 -46.16
N THR A 445 18.98 -12.07 -47.21
CA THR A 445 18.42 -10.71 -47.24
C THR A 445 17.10 -10.61 -48.00
N THR A 446 16.94 -11.41 -49.06
CA THR A 446 15.73 -11.42 -49.90
C THR A 446 14.64 -12.34 -49.31
N PRO A 447 13.35 -12.05 -49.54
CA PRO A 447 12.26 -12.94 -49.13
C PRO A 447 12.40 -14.37 -49.66
N GLU A 448 12.93 -14.52 -50.88
CA GLU A 448 13.14 -15.80 -51.54
C GLU A 448 14.29 -16.60 -50.88
N ALA A 449 15.41 -15.93 -50.55
CA ALA A 449 16.51 -16.56 -49.80
C ALA A 449 16.04 -17.02 -48.41
N ARG A 450 15.26 -16.20 -47.72
CA ARG A 450 14.65 -16.55 -46.42
C ARG A 450 13.71 -17.74 -46.55
N ALA A 451 12.93 -17.80 -47.63
CA ALA A 451 12.02 -18.91 -47.86
C ALA A 451 12.73 -20.24 -48.08
N GLN A 452 13.92 -20.22 -48.69
CA GLN A 452 14.76 -21.41 -48.87
C GLN A 452 15.50 -21.83 -47.59
N ASN A 453 15.87 -20.85 -46.75
CA ASN A 453 16.52 -21.10 -45.47
C ASN A 453 15.57 -21.67 -44.41
N ARG A 454 14.28 -21.31 -44.44
CA ARG A 454 13.23 -21.99 -43.69
C ARG A 454 12.95 -23.36 -44.31
N ARG A 455 13.55 -24.42 -43.77
CA ARG A 455 13.43 -25.79 -44.29
C ARG A 455 13.47 -26.83 -43.18
N VAL A 456 13.00 -28.02 -43.52
CA VAL A 456 13.20 -29.23 -42.71
C VAL A 456 13.96 -30.24 -43.54
N GLU A 457 15.03 -30.78 -42.99
CA GLU A 457 15.82 -31.81 -43.64
C GLU A 457 15.64 -33.12 -42.88
N VAL A 458 15.39 -34.20 -43.62
CA VAL A 458 15.22 -35.55 -43.08
C VAL A 458 16.38 -36.38 -43.61
N ILE A 459 17.28 -36.77 -42.72
CA ILE A 459 18.53 -37.44 -43.03
C ILE A 459 18.42 -38.90 -42.59
N LEU A 460 18.35 -39.81 -43.56
CA LEU A 460 18.42 -41.25 -43.32
C LEU A 460 19.89 -41.68 -43.35
N ILE A 461 20.42 -42.09 -42.20
CA ILE A 461 21.76 -42.66 -42.06
C ILE A 461 21.72 -44.11 -42.55
N LYS A 462 22.55 -44.42 -43.57
CA LYS A 462 22.65 -45.77 -44.12
C LYS A 462 23.26 -46.68 -43.04
N PRO A 463 22.67 -47.85 -42.75
CA PRO A 463 23.26 -48.78 -41.81
C PRO A 463 24.61 -49.26 -42.37
N THR A 464 25.69 -49.02 -41.63
CA THR A 464 27.00 -49.57 -41.97
C THR A 464 26.89 -51.09 -41.84
N GLY A 465 26.99 -51.81 -42.96
CA GLY A 465 27.01 -53.27 -42.95
C GLY A 465 28.16 -53.75 -42.08
N GLY A 466 27.86 -54.60 -41.09
CA GLY A 466 28.87 -55.37 -40.36
C GLY A 466 29.46 -56.46 -41.22
#